data_AF-A0AAD6RFS1-F1
#
_entry.id   AF-A0AAD6RFS1-F1
#
_cell.length_a   1.000
_cell.length_b   1.000
_cell.length_c   1.000
_cell.angle_alpha   90.00
_cell.angle_beta   90.00
_cell.angle_gamma   90.00
#
_symmetry.space_group_name_H-M   'P 1'
#
loop_
_entity.id
_entity.type
_entity.pdbx_description
1 polymer ?
#
loop_
_entity_poly.entity_id
_entity_poly.type
_entity_poly.pdbx_seq_one_letter_code
_entity_poly.pdbx_strand_id
1 'polypeptide(L)'
;MGDSVLFVDDLRTSCAISHCRICHEAEFESCKSLEAPCACSGTVKFAHRECIQRWCNEKGNTNCEICLQNYEPGYTAPSKKCELIEAMTIRLQPLCSRDIFSLQSPAEQRTTHLHLLL
;
A
#
# COMPACT_ATOMS: atom_id res chain seq x y z
N MET A 1 -2.13 17.94 -51.93
CA MET A 1 -0.93 17.57 -51.16
C MET A 1 -1.41 17.05 -49.83
N GLY A 2 -1.36 15.74 -49.63
CA GLY A 2 -1.87 15.09 -48.42
C GLY A 2 -0.85 15.19 -47.29
N ASP A 3 -1.36 15.43 -46.09
CA ASP A 3 -0.61 15.56 -44.85
C ASP A 3 0.06 14.23 -44.49
N SER A 4 1.39 14.20 -44.59
CA SER A 4 2.20 13.13 -44.03
C SER A 4 2.49 13.46 -42.56
N VAL A 5 1.48 13.33 -41.70
CA VAL A 5 1.71 13.15 -40.27
C VAL A 5 2.22 11.72 -40.10
N LEU A 6 3.54 11.56 -40.17
CA LEU A 6 4.17 10.32 -39.75
C LEU A 6 3.90 10.15 -38.25
N PHE A 7 2.89 9.33 -37.96
CA PHE A 7 2.57 8.72 -36.68
C PHE A 7 3.83 8.01 -36.16
N VAL A 8 4.71 8.74 -35.47
CA VAL A 8 5.82 8.16 -34.71
C VAL A 8 5.34 7.76 -33.31
N ASP A 9 4.28 6.96 -33.25
CA ASP A 9 3.76 6.43 -31.98
C ASP A 9 3.51 4.90 -31.99
N ASP A 10 3.90 4.17 -33.05
CA ASP A 10 3.55 2.75 -33.17
C ASP A 10 4.74 1.75 -33.08
N LEU A 11 5.99 2.22 -33.02
CA LEU A 11 7.16 1.35 -32.78
C LEU A 11 7.86 1.61 -31.43
N ARG A 12 7.15 2.18 -30.45
CA ARG A 12 7.49 2.06 -29.02
C ARG A 12 6.57 1.02 -28.33
N THR A 13 5.99 0.12 -29.12
CA THR A 13 5.30 -1.07 -28.63
C THR A 13 6.33 -2.09 -28.12
N SER A 14 6.57 -2.13 -26.80
CA SER A 14 6.65 -3.35 -25.96
C SER A 14 7.51 -3.25 -24.68
N CYS A 15 8.28 -2.18 -24.45
CA CYS A 15 8.78 -1.93 -23.09
C CYS A 15 7.60 -1.42 -22.27
N ALA A 16 6.99 -2.28 -21.45
CA ALA A 16 5.86 -1.92 -20.61
C ALA A 16 6.26 -0.79 -19.65
N ILE A 17 5.99 0.46 -20.03
CA ILE A 17 6.22 1.64 -19.18
C ILE A 17 5.31 1.49 -17.96
N SER A 18 5.91 1.04 -16.87
CA SER A 18 5.23 0.93 -15.60
C SER A 18 5.35 2.27 -14.87
N HIS A 19 4.33 2.61 -14.09
CA HIS A 19 4.29 3.85 -13.31
C HIS A 19 4.34 3.49 -11.84
N CYS A 20 5.05 4.30 -11.05
CA CYS A 20 5.01 4.16 -9.61
C CYS A 20 3.60 4.46 -9.10
N ARG A 21 2.94 3.51 -8.45
CA ARG A 21 1.57 3.70 -7.91
C ARG A 21 1.45 4.70 -6.74
N ILE A 22 2.56 5.33 -6.33
CA ILE A 22 2.62 6.30 -5.23
C ILE A 22 2.91 7.71 -5.75
N CYS A 23 3.97 7.91 -6.55
CA CYS A 23 4.31 9.24 -7.11
C CYS A 23 3.79 9.47 -8.53
N HIS A 24 3.24 8.44 -9.17
CA HIS A 24 2.71 8.47 -10.54
C HIS A 24 3.75 8.81 -11.64
N GLU A 25 5.04 8.80 -11.31
CA GLU A 25 6.11 8.98 -12.28
C GLU A 25 6.34 7.70 -13.10
N ALA A 26 6.52 7.89 -14.40
CA ALA A 26 6.86 6.85 -15.36
C ALA A 26 8.37 6.68 -15.43
N GLU A 27 8.86 5.44 -15.29
CA GLU A 27 10.28 5.14 -15.45
C GLU A 27 10.47 4.30 -16.71
N PHE A 28 11.38 4.76 -17.57
CA PHE A 28 11.97 3.88 -18.57
C PHE A 28 12.93 2.94 -17.83
N GLU A 29 13.10 1.70 -18.29
CA GLU A 29 13.80 0.61 -17.55
C GLU A 29 15.22 0.93 -17.03
N SER A 30 15.79 2.11 -17.31
CA SER A 30 17.17 2.49 -17.00
C SER A 30 17.40 3.55 -15.92
N CYS A 31 16.38 4.16 -15.26
CA CYS A 31 16.66 5.26 -14.32
C CYS A 31 16.24 5.02 -12.85
N LYS A 32 15.09 4.41 -12.56
CA LYS A 32 14.76 3.90 -11.20
C LYS A 32 13.97 2.60 -11.32
N SER A 33 14.52 1.51 -10.80
CA SER A 33 13.87 0.20 -10.86
C SER A 33 12.58 0.22 -10.03
N LEU A 34 11.43 0.17 -10.71
CA LEU A 34 10.15 -0.12 -10.07
C LEU A 34 10.19 -1.55 -9.52
N GLU A 35 9.75 -1.71 -8.27
CA GLU A 35 9.71 -3.00 -7.59
C GLU A 35 8.27 -3.47 -7.38
N ALA A 36 8.08 -4.78 -7.27
CA ALA A 36 6.81 -5.41 -6.90
C ALA A 36 6.95 -6.03 -5.49
N PRO A 37 6.91 -5.22 -4.41
CA PRO A 37 7.26 -5.66 -3.06
C PRO A 37 6.18 -6.52 -2.38
N CYS A 38 5.06 -6.78 -3.05
CA CYS A 38 3.91 -7.48 -2.46
C CYS A 38 3.14 -8.27 -3.54
N ALA A 39 2.17 -9.08 -3.11
CA ALA A 39 1.38 -9.95 -3.99
C ALA A 39 0.32 -9.22 -4.86
N CYS A 40 0.36 -7.89 -4.94
CA CYS A 40 -0.55 -7.15 -5.81
C CYS A 40 -0.33 -7.54 -7.28
N SER A 41 -1.39 -7.48 -8.07
CA SER A 41 -1.39 -7.85 -9.49
C SER A 41 -1.63 -6.64 -10.39
N GLY A 42 -1.33 -6.75 -11.68
CA GLY A 42 -1.50 -5.65 -12.64
C GLY A 42 -0.50 -4.51 -12.42
N THR A 43 -0.89 -3.29 -12.77
CA THR A 43 -0.03 -2.08 -12.70
C THR A 43 0.17 -1.57 -11.28
N VAL A 44 -0.76 -1.85 -10.36
CA VAL A 44 -0.73 -1.35 -8.97
C VAL A 44 0.37 -2.00 -8.13
N LYS A 45 0.98 -3.09 -8.59
CA LYS A 45 2.07 -3.75 -7.87
C LYS A 45 3.38 -2.97 -7.91
N PHE A 46 3.56 -2.09 -8.91
CA PHE A 46 4.82 -1.41 -9.15
C PHE A 46 4.94 -0.09 -8.40
N ALA A 47 6.02 0.06 -7.63
CA ALA A 47 6.35 1.32 -6.98
C ALA A 47 7.87 1.46 -6.79
N HIS A 48 8.35 2.69 -6.66
CA HIS A 48 9.74 2.93 -6.28
C HIS A 48 10.00 2.43 -4.86
N ARG A 49 11.16 1.81 -4.63
CA ARG A 49 11.61 1.41 -3.28
C ARG A 49 11.53 2.54 -2.28
N GLU A 50 11.96 3.73 -2.67
CA GLU A 50 11.92 4.91 -1.81
C GLU A 50 10.49 5.37 -1.50
N CYS A 51 9.58 5.29 -2.48
CA CYS A 51 8.17 5.61 -2.28
C CYS A 51 7.51 4.63 -1.30
N ILE A 52 7.80 3.33 -1.44
CA ILE A 52 7.29 2.29 -0.52
C ILE A 52 7.84 2.52 0.89
N GLN A 53 9.13 2.82 1.03
CA GLN A 53 9.73 3.08 2.34
C GLN A 53 9.15 4.34 3.02
N ARG A 54 8.96 5.44 2.27
CA ARG A 54 8.27 6.63 2.78
C ARG A 54 6.85 6.31 3.24
N TRP A 55 6.13 5.51 2.45
CA TRP A 55 4.79 5.03 2.80
C TRP A 55 4.78 4.21 4.10
N CYS A 56 5.72 3.27 4.24
CA CYS A 56 5.88 2.49 5.48
C CYS A 56 6.18 3.37 6.70
N ASN A 57 6.97 4.43 6.50
CA ASN A 57 7.32 5.38 7.57
C ASN A 57 6.12 6.22 8.01
N GLU A 58 5.36 6.76 7.06
CA GLU A 58 4.17 7.57 7.33
C GLU A 58 3.06 6.74 7.98
N LYS A 59 2.79 5.56 7.39
CA LYS A 59 1.82 4.62 7.94
C LYS A 59 2.31 4.04 9.26
N GLY A 60 3.61 3.84 9.46
CA GLY A 60 4.15 3.17 10.64
C GLY A 60 3.84 1.66 10.65
N ASN A 61 3.75 1.03 9.48
CA ASN A 61 3.77 -0.43 9.33
C ASN A 61 4.32 -0.81 7.95
N THR A 62 4.70 -2.08 7.80
CA THR A 62 5.34 -2.61 6.59
C THR A 62 4.38 -3.45 5.75
N ASN A 63 3.08 -3.22 5.88
CA ASN A 63 2.05 -4.06 5.28
C ASN A 63 1.29 -3.28 4.18
N CYS A 64 1.15 -3.90 3.01
CA CYS A 64 0.46 -3.33 1.87
C CYS A 64 -1.01 -3.08 2.19
N GLU A 65 -1.53 -1.89 1.89
CA GLU A 65 -2.93 -1.55 2.17
C GLU A 65 -3.95 -2.21 1.23
N ILE A 66 -3.48 -2.78 0.12
CA ILE A 66 -4.34 -3.36 -0.91
C ILE A 66 -4.47 -4.87 -0.69
N CYS A 67 -3.34 -5.59 -0.63
CA CYS A 67 -3.33 -7.04 -0.45
C CYS A 67 -3.10 -7.48 0.99
N LEU A 68 -2.85 -6.55 1.92
CA LEU A 68 -2.62 -6.82 3.35
C LEU A 68 -1.43 -7.78 3.63
N GLN A 69 -0.51 -7.91 2.68
CA GLN A 69 0.72 -8.68 2.82
C GLN A 69 1.91 -7.78 3.15
N ASN A 70 2.92 -8.33 3.82
CA ASN A 70 4.16 -7.62 4.10
C ASN A 70 4.89 -7.22 2.83
N TYR A 71 5.49 -6.03 2.84
CA TYR A 71 6.42 -5.62 1.81
C TYR A 71 7.77 -6.31 2.01
N GLU A 72 8.27 -6.99 0.99
CA GLU A 72 9.53 -7.74 1.03
C GLU A 72 10.42 -7.39 -0.19
N PRO A 73 11.76 -7.47 -0.06
CA PRO A 73 12.54 -7.66 1.16
C PRO A 73 13.01 -6.33 1.79
N GLY A 74 13.05 -6.26 3.12
CA GLY A 74 13.81 -5.25 3.86
C GLY A 74 13.16 -3.87 4.00
N TYR A 75 11.84 -3.79 3.92
CA TYR A 75 11.11 -2.57 4.30
C TYR A 75 10.97 -2.49 5.82
N THR A 76 11.17 -1.30 6.37
CA THR A 76 11.02 -1.06 7.82
C THR A 76 9.94 -0.01 8.08
N ALA A 77 9.42 0.04 9.29
CA ALA A 77 8.58 1.14 9.73
C ALA A 77 9.02 1.53 11.14
N PRO A 78 9.05 2.83 11.47
CA PRO A 78 9.30 3.25 12.84
C PRO A 78 8.17 2.67 13.69
N SER A 79 8.53 1.83 14.64
CA SER A 79 7.60 1.45 15.71
C SER A 79 7.28 2.75 16.43
N LYS A 80 6.05 3.25 16.28
CA LYS A 80 5.53 4.27 17.20
C LYS A 80 5.46 3.57 18.55
N LYS A 81 6.58 3.58 19.27
CA LYS A 81 6.62 3.25 20.68
C LYS A 81 5.58 4.18 21.29
N CYS A 82 4.47 3.62 21.75
CA CYS A 82 3.68 4.33 22.75
C CYS A 82 4.67 4.61 23.86
N GLU A 83 5.09 5.86 23.97
CA GLU A 83 5.84 6.32 25.13
C GLU A 83 4.83 6.33 26.26
N LEU A 84 4.57 5.14 26.80
CA LEU A 84 3.94 4.93 28.08
C LEU A 84 4.89 5.54 29.09
N ILE A 85 4.77 6.85 29.27
CA ILE A 85 5.22 7.52 30.48
C ILE A 85 4.60 6.73 31.63
N GLU A 86 5.46 6.13 32.44
CA GLU A 86 5.09 5.39 33.65
C GLU A 86 4.25 6.29 34.55
N ALA A 87 2.93 6.18 34.43
CA ALA A 87 2.00 6.72 35.39
C ALA A 87 0.98 5.62 35.71
N MET A 88 1.44 4.71 36.55
CA MET A 88 0.69 3.99 37.58
C MET A 88 -0.74 4.53 37.78
N THR A 89 -1.68 4.05 36.97
CA THR A 89 -3.11 4.17 37.25
C THR A 89 -3.75 2.81 37.01
N ILE A 90 -4.21 2.25 38.12
CA ILE A 90 -4.81 0.93 38.28
C ILE A 90 -6.17 0.94 37.58
N ARG A 91 -6.22 0.40 36.36
CA ARG A 91 -7.26 -0.47 35.80
C ARG A 91 -6.98 -0.65 34.31
N LEU A 92 -6.44 -1.82 33.99
CA LEU A 92 -6.10 -2.30 32.66
C LEU A 92 -7.26 -2.10 31.68
N GLN A 93 -7.07 -1.27 30.64
CA GLN A 93 -7.27 -1.63 29.23
C GLN A 93 -6.41 -0.70 28.35
N PRO A 94 -5.26 -1.16 27.83
CA PRO A 94 -4.47 -0.38 26.90
C PRO A 94 -5.14 -0.45 25.51
N LEU A 95 -5.84 0.60 25.10
CA LEU A 95 -6.21 0.75 23.68
C LEU A 95 -5.04 1.42 22.93
N CYS A 96 -3.92 0.73 22.87
CA CYS A 96 -3.06 0.78 21.69
C CYS A 96 -3.08 -0.60 21.04
N SER A 97 -4.26 -1.03 20.62
CA SER A 97 -4.39 -2.15 19.70
C SER A 97 -4.78 -1.56 18.38
N ARG A 98 -3.78 -1.47 17.51
CA ARG A 98 -3.94 -1.33 16.08
C ARG A 98 -4.48 -2.63 15.45
N ASP A 99 -5.37 -3.31 16.17
CA ASP A 99 -5.92 -4.65 15.90
C ASP A 99 -7.44 -4.70 16.16
N ILE A 100 -8.17 -3.57 16.04
CA ILE A 100 -9.63 -3.63 15.91
C ILE A 100 -10.05 -3.92 14.45
N PHE A 101 -9.22 -3.62 13.45
CA PHE A 101 -9.61 -3.82 12.04
C PHE A 101 -9.32 -5.22 11.47
N SER A 102 -8.56 -6.07 12.19
CA SER A 102 -8.18 -7.42 11.70
C SER A 102 -8.80 -8.60 12.46
N LEU A 103 -9.69 -8.39 13.44
CA LEU A 103 -10.50 -9.46 14.02
C LEU A 103 -12.00 -9.42 13.64
N GLN A 104 -12.44 -8.48 12.80
CA GLN A 104 -13.75 -8.60 12.16
C GLN A 104 -13.61 -9.39 10.85
N SER A 105 -13.69 -10.72 10.98
CA SER A 105 -13.98 -11.61 9.85
C SER A 105 -15.24 -11.08 9.11
N PRO A 106 -15.28 -11.08 7.76
CA PRO A 106 -16.41 -10.55 6.98
C PRO A 106 -17.75 -11.29 7.16
N ALA A 107 -17.83 -12.31 8.03
CA ALA A 107 -19.04 -13.09 8.27
C ALA A 107 -20.05 -12.44 9.24
N GLU A 108 -19.65 -11.50 10.10
CA GLU A 108 -20.48 -11.02 11.22
C GLU A 108 -21.20 -9.67 10.95
N GLN A 109 -21.01 -9.05 9.79
CA GLN A 109 -21.65 -7.74 9.48
C GLN A 109 -23.08 -7.86 8.93
N ARG A 110 -23.58 -9.07 8.69
CA ARG A 110 -24.93 -9.29 8.15
C ARG A 110 -26.01 -9.55 9.21
N THR A 111 -25.63 -9.81 10.46
CA THR A 111 -26.58 -10.20 11.51
C THR A 111 -27.12 -9.02 12.32
N THR A 112 -26.40 -7.90 12.39
CA THR A 112 -26.86 -6.71 13.13
C THR A 112 -27.91 -5.89 12.39
N HIS A 113 -28.01 -6.01 11.06
CA HIS A 113 -29.06 -5.34 10.28
C HIS A 113 -30.43 -6.04 10.39
N LEU A 114 -30.48 -7.30 10.83
CA LEU A 114 -31.72 -8.07 10.98
C LEU A 114 -32.43 -7.85 12.33
N HIS A 115 -31.76 -7.26 13.33
CA HIS A 115 -32.36 -7.05 14.66
C HIS A 115 -32.97 -5.66 14.88
N LEU A 116 -32.94 -4.77 13.87
CA LEU A 116 -33.57 -3.45 13.92
C LEU A 116 -34.89 -3.35 13.13
N LEU A 117 -35.36 -4.47 12.55
CA LEU A 117 -36.62 -4.56 11.80
C LEU A 117 -37.64 -5.54 12.45
N LEU A 118 -37.43 -5.90 13.71
CA LEU A 118 -38.44 -6.49 14.61
C LEU A 118 -38.69 -5.51 15.76
#